data_AF-A0AAD7YJM4-F1
#
_entry.id   AF-A0AAD7YJM4-F1
#
_cell.length_a   1.000
_cell.length_b   1.000
_cell.length_c   1.000
_cell.angle_alpha   90.00
_cell.angle_beta   90.00
_cell.angle_gamma   90.00
#
_symmetry.space_group_name_H-M   'P 1'
#
loop_
_entity.id
_entity.type
_entity.pdbx_description
1 polymer ?
#
loop_
_entity_poly.entity_id
_entity_poly.type
_entity_poly.pdbx_seq_one_letter_code
_entity_poly.pdbx_strand_id
1 'polypeptide(L)'
;MEDATEDTPDEMVEKVIGDEMTDCRRYWWMHLLYVSNYFDESKCMVHSWYLAADFQLYCIAAIFFVMCRTPRIKMVVLRILFVLGVVIPTLKTYYLNLDGVLIVTPDLALDLFQNSSTFDKVYKRGHTNLAGYILGMALGYWFYDWQKAGSDPKTFRKYQFLYWTLFPLLFLCCYSGTIFYSYSAAPSLTVHLLYAAFLKPTFALLMCLFIAGVITQLEDLYRPIFEWPVWTIPSRLSFSAYLLHFALIRNFLGMQTTPYRGTAMVLVTRGAMLIISAFICAFFFWILVENPFRNVIREWFITPEVIKKKTKLNTDSTSEVIKENKKLNGFSEKKEDGK
;
A
#
# COMPACT_ATOMS: atom_id res chain seq x y z
N MET A 1 26.21 17.43 32.48
CA MET A 1 26.73 17.57 31.11
C MET A 1 27.19 16.18 30.74
N GLU A 2 26.23 15.34 30.38
CA GLU A 2 26.46 13.95 29.99
C GLU A 2 27.10 13.96 28.60
N ASP A 3 28.20 13.24 28.51
CA ASP A 3 29.05 13.09 27.34
C ASP A 3 28.25 12.39 26.24
N ALA A 4 27.94 13.10 25.16
CA ALA A 4 27.40 12.48 23.96
C ALA A 4 28.57 11.80 23.25
N THR A 5 28.80 10.52 23.56
CA THR A 5 29.77 9.70 22.86
C THR A 5 29.41 9.69 21.37
N GLU A 6 30.27 10.31 20.56
CA GLU A 6 30.15 10.37 19.12
C GLU A 6 30.49 8.97 18.58
N ASP A 7 29.46 8.16 18.26
CA ASP A 7 29.62 6.81 17.70
C ASP A 7 30.54 6.88 16.46
N THR A 8 31.60 6.08 16.45
CA THR A 8 32.54 6.08 15.31
C THR A 8 31.89 5.54 14.03
N PRO A 9 32.36 5.93 12.82
CA PRO A 9 31.79 5.47 11.55
C PRO A 9 31.67 3.95 11.42
N ASP A 10 32.68 3.22 11.91
CA ASP A 10 32.71 1.75 11.87
C ASP A 10 31.65 1.14 12.80
N GLU A 11 31.40 1.77 13.94
CA GLU A 11 30.42 1.34 14.94
C GLU A 11 28.97 1.52 14.44
N MET A 12 28.70 2.59 13.69
CA MET A 12 27.39 2.81 13.06
C MET A 12 27.09 1.81 11.94
N VAL A 13 28.09 1.47 11.12
CA VAL A 13 27.96 0.41 10.10
C VAL A 13 27.69 -0.94 10.76
N GLU A 14 28.45 -1.29 11.80
CA GLU A 14 28.28 -2.55 12.52
C GLU A 14 26.91 -2.64 13.20
N LYS A 15 26.46 -1.55 13.85
CA LYS A 15 25.16 -1.47 14.53
C LYS A 15 23.97 -1.55 13.57
N VAL A 16 24.02 -0.90 12.41
CA VAL A 16 22.86 -0.85 11.48
C VAL A 16 22.83 -2.02 10.51
N ILE A 17 23.99 -2.46 10.02
CA ILE A 17 24.12 -3.51 9.00
C ILE A 17 24.49 -4.86 9.61
N GLY A 18 25.43 -4.89 10.56
CA GLY A 18 25.92 -6.13 11.19
C GLY A 18 24.83 -6.88 11.97
N ASP A 19 24.03 -6.16 12.75
CA ASP A 19 22.87 -6.70 13.47
C ASP A 19 21.89 -7.39 12.52
N GLU A 20 21.48 -6.71 11.44
CA GLU A 20 20.53 -7.26 10.47
C GLU A 20 21.12 -8.47 9.74
N MET A 21 22.40 -8.42 9.35
CA MET A 21 23.06 -9.53 8.68
C MET A 21 23.07 -10.79 9.55
N THR A 22 23.37 -10.64 10.85
CA THR A 22 23.42 -11.76 11.80
C THR A 22 22.04 -12.37 12.01
N ASP A 23 21.01 -11.52 12.20
CA ASP A 23 19.63 -11.98 12.32
C ASP A 23 19.12 -12.63 11.04
N CYS A 24 19.40 -12.06 9.88
CA CYS A 24 18.97 -12.62 8.60
C CYS A 24 19.57 -14.00 8.33
N ARG A 25 20.82 -14.26 8.72
CA ARG A 25 21.41 -15.61 8.60
C ARG A 25 20.64 -16.66 9.40
N ARG A 26 20.04 -16.27 10.52
CA ARG A 26 19.27 -17.16 11.39
C ARG A 26 17.79 -17.27 10.98
N TYR A 27 17.19 -16.17 10.52
CA TYR A 27 15.74 -16.03 10.38
C TYR A 27 15.23 -15.80 8.95
N TRP A 28 16.09 -15.89 7.91
CA TRP A 28 15.69 -15.72 6.49
C TRP A 28 14.48 -16.57 6.09
N TRP A 29 14.35 -17.78 6.64
CA TRP A 29 13.28 -18.72 6.33
C TRP A 29 11.89 -18.18 6.68
N MET A 30 11.77 -17.29 7.68
CA MET A 30 10.50 -16.67 8.07
C MET A 30 9.90 -15.81 6.95
N HIS A 31 10.75 -15.21 6.12
CA HIS A 31 10.34 -14.38 4.99
C HIS A 31 9.85 -15.23 3.81
N LEU A 32 10.44 -16.41 3.59
CA LEU A 32 9.95 -17.35 2.58
C LEU A 32 8.57 -17.91 2.93
N LEU A 33 8.31 -18.12 4.22
CA LEU A 33 7.01 -18.60 4.71
C LEU A 33 5.99 -17.47 4.95
N TYR A 34 6.36 -16.20 4.73
CA TYR A 34 5.50 -15.04 4.97
C TYR A 34 4.93 -14.98 6.41
N VAL A 35 5.75 -15.31 7.40
CA VAL A 35 5.38 -15.29 8.84
C VAL A 35 6.19 -14.28 9.66
N SER A 36 7.15 -13.59 9.05
CA SER A 36 8.05 -12.65 9.72
C SER A 36 7.33 -11.58 10.54
N ASN A 37 6.16 -11.13 10.10
CA ASN A 37 5.37 -10.14 10.82
C ASN A 37 4.79 -10.61 12.16
N TYR A 38 4.87 -11.92 12.48
CA TYR A 38 4.47 -12.44 13.80
C TYR A 38 5.61 -12.68 14.78
N PHE A 39 6.85 -12.67 14.31
CA PHE A 39 8.05 -12.84 15.13
C PHE A 39 8.62 -11.48 15.47
N ASP A 40 8.71 -11.17 16.76
CA ASP A 40 9.23 -9.88 17.24
C ASP A 40 10.75 -9.91 17.47
N GLU A 41 11.34 -11.11 17.55
CA GLU A 41 12.75 -11.31 17.88
C GLU A 41 13.70 -11.10 16.70
N SER A 42 13.19 -10.94 15.47
CA SER A 42 14.00 -10.81 14.26
C SER A 42 13.96 -9.38 13.72
N LYS A 43 15.16 -8.82 13.53
CA LYS A 43 15.39 -7.52 12.86
C LYS A 43 15.63 -7.66 11.36
N CYS A 44 15.58 -8.89 10.83
CA CYS A 44 15.84 -9.16 9.42
C CYS A 44 14.76 -8.53 8.52
N MET A 45 15.18 -7.72 7.55
CA MET A 45 14.31 -7.17 6.50
C MET A 45 12.98 -6.63 7.05
N VAL A 46 13.05 -5.71 8.02
CA VAL A 46 11.88 -5.18 8.75
C VAL A 46 10.74 -4.83 7.81
N HIS A 47 11.02 -4.11 6.72
CA HIS A 47 10.05 -3.69 5.70
C HIS A 47 9.18 -4.82 5.13
N SER A 48 9.71 -6.04 4.99
CA SER A 48 9.00 -7.20 4.42
C SER A 48 7.76 -7.63 5.22
N TRP A 49 7.53 -7.06 6.41
CA TRP A 49 6.32 -7.30 7.21
C TRP A 49 5.03 -7.10 6.40
N TYR A 50 5.03 -6.12 5.48
CA TYR A 50 3.86 -5.80 4.66
C TYR A 50 3.57 -6.92 3.66
N LEU A 51 4.60 -7.53 3.07
CA LEU A 51 4.44 -8.67 2.16
C LEU A 51 3.87 -9.89 2.91
N ALA A 52 4.35 -10.15 4.13
CA ALA A 52 3.81 -11.20 4.98
C ALA A 52 2.34 -10.94 5.33
N ALA A 53 2.01 -9.71 5.73
CA ALA A 53 0.64 -9.31 6.02
C ALA A 53 -0.29 -9.44 4.80
N ASP A 54 0.13 -8.96 3.63
CA ASP A 54 -0.64 -9.02 2.39
C ASP A 54 -0.90 -10.47 1.95
N PHE A 55 0.12 -11.33 1.99
CA PHE A 55 -0.04 -12.74 1.67
C PHE A 55 -1.05 -13.44 2.61
N GLN A 56 -0.96 -13.19 3.91
CA GLN A 56 -1.91 -13.75 4.89
C GLN A 56 -3.34 -13.28 4.64
N LEU A 57 -3.53 -11.98 4.36
CA LEU A 57 -4.83 -11.41 4.05
C LEU A 57 -5.37 -11.94 2.72
N TYR A 58 -4.51 -12.17 1.73
CA TYR A 58 -4.84 -12.85 0.48
C TYR A 58 -5.32 -14.29 0.71
N CYS A 59 -4.67 -15.05 1.57
CA CYS A 59 -5.16 -16.38 1.95
C CYS A 59 -6.57 -16.31 2.57
N ILE A 60 -6.82 -15.34 3.45
CA ILE A 60 -8.16 -15.11 4.03
C ILE A 60 -9.16 -14.76 2.91
N ALA A 61 -8.79 -13.93 1.95
CA ALA A 61 -9.62 -13.58 0.80
C ALA A 61 -9.98 -14.81 -0.05
N ALA A 62 -8.99 -15.65 -0.36
CA ALA A 62 -9.17 -16.85 -1.16
C ALA A 62 -10.12 -17.83 -0.46
N ILE A 63 -9.92 -18.06 0.85
CA ILE A 63 -10.81 -18.88 1.67
C ILE A 63 -12.23 -18.28 1.68
N PHE A 64 -12.35 -16.97 1.87
CA PHE A 64 -13.62 -16.25 1.82
C PHE A 64 -14.37 -16.52 0.50
N PHE A 65 -13.72 -16.38 -0.65
CA PHE A 65 -14.36 -16.60 -1.95
C PHE A 65 -14.76 -18.05 -2.20
N VAL A 66 -14.00 -19.02 -1.67
CA VAL A 66 -14.32 -20.46 -1.80
C VAL A 66 -15.48 -20.86 -0.89
N MET A 67 -15.46 -20.41 0.37
CA MET A 67 -16.45 -20.80 1.40
C MET A 67 -17.76 -20.03 1.28
N CYS A 68 -17.71 -18.72 0.99
CA CYS A 68 -18.89 -17.86 0.96
C CYS A 68 -19.52 -17.86 -0.43
N ARG A 69 -20.39 -18.84 -0.71
CA ARG A 69 -21.00 -18.99 -2.04
C ARG A 69 -22.15 -18.02 -2.32
N THR A 70 -22.97 -17.71 -1.31
CA THR A 70 -24.17 -16.88 -1.50
C THR A 70 -23.90 -15.41 -1.18
N PRO A 71 -24.56 -14.46 -1.86
CA PRO A 71 -24.35 -13.03 -1.63
C PRO A 71 -24.71 -12.61 -0.19
N ARG A 72 -25.72 -13.24 0.41
CA ARG A 72 -26.10 -12.99 1.81
C ARG A 72 -24.98 -13.38 2.78
N ILE A 73 -24.39 -14.56 2.62
CA ILE A 73 -23.28 -15.02 3.46
C ILE A 73 -22.07 -14.12 3.28
N LYS A 74 -21.72 -13.76 2.04
CA LYS A 74 -20.62 -12.82 1.75
C LYS A 74 -20.79 -11.51 2.51
N MET A 75 -21.97 -10.88 2.44
CA MET A 75 -22.25 -9.62 3.12
C MET A 75 -22.16 -9.73 4.65
N VAL A 76 -22.67 -10.82 5.23
CA VAL A 76 -22.60 -11.05 6.67
C VAL A 76 -21.15 -11.24 7.11
N VAL A 77 -20.39 -12.09 6.41
CA VAL A 77 -18.99 -12.38 6.74
C VAL A 77 -18.11 -11.15 6.58
N LEU A 78 -18.27 -10.36 5.51
CA LEU A 78 -17.54 -9.10 5.33
C LEU A 78 -17.81 -8.12 6.47
N ARG A 79 -19.06 -7.98 6.92
CA ARG A 79 -19.40 -7.12 8.08
C ARG A 79 -18.73 -7.60 9.36
N ILE A 80 -18.76 -8.91 9.63
CA ILE A 80 -18.11 -9.49 10.81
C ILE A 80 -16.60 -9.25 10.76
N LEU A 81 -15.95 -9.56 9.63
CA LEU A 81 -14.50 -9.37 9.48
C LEU A 81 -14.11 -7.89 9.58
N PHE A 82 -14.94 -6.97 9.08
CA PHE A 82 -14.71 -5.54 9.24
C PHE A 82 -14.77 -5.12 10.72
N VAL A 83 -15.81 -5.55 11.45
CA VAL A 83 -15.94 -5.27 12.89
C VAL A 83 -14.75 -5.84 13.66
N LEU A 84 -14.32 -7.07 13.37
CA LEU A 84 -13.12 -7.66 13.97
C LEU A 84 -11.86 -6.85 13.64
N GLY A 85 -11.71 -6.40 12.40
CA GLY A 85 -10.59 -5.58 11.95
C GLY A 85 -10.51 -4.21 12.63
N VAL A 86 -11.61 -3.70 13.19
CA VAL A 86 -11.65 -2.47 13.99
C VAL A 86 -11.45 -2.78 15.48
N VAL A 87 -12.17 -3.77 16.00
CA VAL A 87 -12.19 -4.09 17.43
C VAL A 87 -10.85 -4.64 17.91
N ILE A 88 -10.20 -5.53 17.15
CA ILE A 88 -8.94 -6.16 17.55
C ILE A 88 -7.81 -5.12 17.78
N PRO A 89 -7.50 -4.21 16.84
CA PRO A 89 -6.47 -3.21 17.10
C PRO A 89 -6.84 -2.29 18.27
N THR A 90 -8.10 -1.88 18.41
CA THR A 90 -8.54 -1.06 19.55
C THR A 90 -8.35 -1.75 20.90
N LEU A 91 -8.76 -3.02 21.02
CA LEU A 91 -8.59 -3.78 22.25
C LEU A 91 -7.12 -3.98 22.58
N LYS A 92 -6.28 -4.26 21.58
CA LYS A 92 -4.83 -4.35 21.78
C LYS A 92 -4.23 -3.04 22.27
N THR A 93 -4.61 -1.91 21.67
CA THR A 93 -4.16 -0.59 22.10
C THR A 93 -4.57 -0.30 23.55
N TYR A 94 -5.79 -0.69 23.95
CA TYR A 94 -6.27 -0.54 25.32
C TYR A 94 -5.50 -1.42 26.33
N TYR A 95 -5.42 -2.73 26.10
CA TYR A 95 -4.84 -3.66 27.07
C TYR A 95 -3.33 -3.54 27.20
N LEU A 96 -2.64 -3.15 26.12
CA LEU A 96 -1.19 -3.04 26.09
C LEU A 96 -0.70 -1.59 26.26
N ASN A 97 -1.59 -0.63 26.54
CA ASN A 97 -1.29 0.80 26.66
C ASN A 97 -0.41 1.32 25.51
N LEU A 98 -0.83 1.04 24.27
CA LEU A 98 -0.08 1.43 23.06
C LEU A 98 -0.53 2.78 22.52
N ASP A 99 0.25 3.31 21.58
CA ASP A 99 -0.13 4.51 20.85
C ASP A 99 -1.25 4.23 19.84
N GLY A 100 -2.14 5.20 19.66
CA GLY A 100 -3.22 5.11 18.65
C GLY A 100 -2.70 5.13 17.21
N VAL A 101 -1.48 5.64 17.02
CA VAL A 101 -0.77 5.76 15.75
C VAL A 101 0.69 5.37 15.98
N LEU A 102 1.38 4.87 14.95
CA LEU A 102 2.83 4.69 15.02
C LEU A 102 3.50 6.08 15.06
N ILE A 103 3.94 6.49 16.25
CA ILE A 103 4.71 7.73 16.44
C ILE A 103 6.16 7.44 16.03
N VAL A 104 6.64 8.16 15.03
CA VAL A 104 7.99 8.02 14.49
C VAL A 104 8.85 9.15 15.05
N THR A 105 9.51 8.87 16.17
CA THR A 105 10.54 9.76 16.72
C THR A 105 11.85 9.61 15.93
N PRO A 106 12.76 10.61 15.98
CA PRO A 106 14.08 10.49 15.36
C PRO A 106 14.82 9.23 15.80
N ASP A 107 14.79 8.90 17.09
CA ASP A 107 15.44 7.70 17.64
C ASP A 107 14.84 6.43 17.06
N LEU A 108 13.50 6.35 16.98
CA LEU A 108 12.84 5.18 16.41
C LEU A 108 13.11 5.03 14.91
N ALA A 109 13.26 6.14 14.18
CA ALA A 109 13.60 6.13 12.77
C ALA A 109 15.04 5.64 12.54
N LEU A 110 15.99 6.04 13.40
CA LEU A 110 17.38 5.57 13.39
C LEU A 110 17.47 4.08 13.75
N ASP A 111 16.68 3.63 14.72
CA ASP A 111 16.56 2.22 15.10
C ASP A 111 15.71 1.39 14.11
N LEU A 112 15.23 1.99 13.03
CA LEU A 112 14.44 1.32 11.98
C LEU A 112 13.25 0.54 12.54
N PHE A 113 12.54 1.15 13.48
CA PHE A 113 11.34 0.63 14.14
C PHE A 113 11.54 -0.56 15.08
N GLN A 114 12.79 -0.98 15.38
CA GLN A 114 13.07 -2.18 16.18
C GLN A 114 12.56 -2.10 17.62
N ASN A 115 12.50 -0.90 18.22
CA ASN A 115 12.19 -0.70 19.63
C ASN A 115 10.76 -0.17 19.87
N SER A 116 9.80 -0.48 18.99
CA SER A 116 8.42 -0.02 19.13
C SER A 116 7.42 -1.15 19.34
N SER A 117 6.88 -1.25 20.56
CA SER A 117 5.76 -2.13 20.90
C SER A 117 4.54 -1.88 20.02
N THR A 118 4.27 -0.61 19.67
CA THR A 118 3.18 -0.22 18.75
C THR A 118 3.42 -0.79 17.35
N PHE A 119 4.67 -0.73 16.86
CA PHE A 119 5.05 -1.33 15.59
C PHE A 119 4.84 -2.85 15.60
N ASP A 120 5.34 -3.51 16.64
CA ASP A 120 5.36 -4.97 16.72
C ASP A 120 4.00 -5.61 16.96
N LYS A 121 3.20 -5.04 17.88
CA LYS A 121 1.96 -5.68 18.33
C LYS A 121 0.74 -5.26 17.50
N VAL A 122 0.78 -4.09 16.87
CA VAL A 122 -0.36 -3.50 16.14
C VAL A 122 -0.03 -3.12 14.70
N TYR A 123 1.08 -2.47 14.42
CA TYR A 123 1.34 -1.95 13.06
C TYR A 123 1.58 -3.05 12.05
N LYS A 124 2.53 -3.96 12.35
CA LYS A 124 3.03 -4.97 11.39
C LYS A 124 2.16 -6.21 11.26
N ARG A 125 1.26 -6.47 12.21
CA ARG A 125 0.44 -7.69 12.26
C ARG A 125 -0.60 -7.73 11.13
N GLY A 126 -0.77 -8.88 10.48
CA GLY A 126 -1.77 -9.00 9.40
C GLY A 126 -3.21 -8.76 9.86
N HIS A 127 -3.61 -9.36 10.98
CA HIS A 127 -4.99 -9.29 11.48
C HIS A 127 -5.44 -7.89 11.95
N THR A 128 -4.53 -7.02 12.36
CA THR A 128 -4.84 -5.62 12.74
C THR A 128 -4.99 -4.70 11.52
N ASN A 129 -4.60 -5.16 10.33
CA ASN A 129 -4.78 -4.46 9.06
C ASN A 129 -6.00 -4.99 8.25
N LEU A 130 -6.79 -5.89 8.85
CA LEU A 130 -7.92 -6.57 8.22
C LEU A 130 -8.99 -5.59 7.71
N ALA A 131 -9.35 -4.56 8.48
CA ALA A 131 -10.45 -3.65 8.13
C ALA A 131 -10.24 -2.97 6.76
N GLY A 132 -9.04 -2.47 6.48
CA GLY A 132 -8.74 -1.86 5.17
C GLY A 132 -8.80 -2.86 4.02
N TYR A 133 -8.32 -4.09 4.27
CA TYR A 133 -8.38 -5.17 3.30
C TYR A 133 -9.82 -5.59 2.97
N ILE A 134 -10.68 -5.69 3.99
CA ILE A 134 -12.12 -5.99 3.81
C ILE A 134 -12.82 -4.89 3.00
N LEU A 135 -12.49 -3.62 3.23
CA LEU A 135 -13.06 -2.52 2.44
C LEU A 135 -12.70 -2.63 0.96
N GLY A 136 -11.43 -2.95 0.66
CA GLY A 136 -10.99 -3.20 -0.72
C GLY A 136 -11.70 -4.40 -1.36
N MET A 137 -11.85 -5.51 -0.64
CA MET A 137 -12.61 -6.68 -1.11
C MET A 137 -14.09 -6.35 -1.35
N ALA A 138 -14.73 -5.64 -0.44
CA ALA A 138 -16.12 -5.22 -0.56
C ALA A 138 -16.32 -4.32 -1.78
N LEU A 139 -15.40 -3.37 -2.01
CA LEU A 139 -15.40 -2.52 -3.19
C LEU A 139 -15.25 -3.32 -4.48
N GLY A 140 -14.29 -4.24 -4.54
CA GLY A 140 -14.08 -5.10 -5.71
C GLY A 140 -15.29 -5.98 -6.02
N TYR A 141 -15.92 -6.55 -5.00
CA TYR A 141 -17.15 -7.34 -5.15
C TYR A 141 -18.31 -6.48 -5.65
N TRP A 142 -18.48 -5.27 -5.11
CA TRP A 142 -19.49 -4.32 -5.57
C TRP A 142 -19.27 -3.92 -7.03
N PHE A 143 -18.03 -3.65 -7.43
CA PHE A 143 -17.71 -3.32 -8.82
C PHE A 143 -17.98 -4.44 -9.80
N TYR A 144 -17.68 -5.68 -9.40
CA TYR A 144 -17.98 -6.86 -10.21
C TYR A 144 -19.48 -6.97 -10.51
N ASP A 145 -20.32 -6.81 -9.49
CA ASP A 145 -21.79 -6.84 -9.64
C ASP A 145 -22.31 -5.63 -10.45
N TRP A 146 -21.73 -4.45 -10.24
CA TRP A 146 -22.07 -3.22 -10.97
C TRP A 146 -21.76 -3.31 -12.48
N GLN A 147 -20.58 -3.81 -12.84
CA GLN A 147 -20.20 -4.05 -14.23
C GLN A 147 -21.08 -5.12 -14.88
N LYS A 148 -21.39 -6.19 -14.14
CA LYS A 148 -22.28 -7.26 -14.61
C LYS A 148 -23.71 -6.78 -14.87
N ALA A 149 -24.18 -5.79 -14.12
CA ALA A 149 -25.49 -5.18 -14.31
C ALA A 149 -25.57 -4.24 -15.53
N GLY A 150 -24.45 -3.96 -16.23
CA GLY A 150 -24.42 -3.07 -17.38
C GLY A 150 -24.76 -1.62 -17.03
N SER A 151 -24.45 -1.19 -15.80
CA SER A 151 -24.78 0.15 -15.33
C SER A 151 -23.94 1.23 -16.03
N ASP A 152 -24.57 2.34 -16.42
CA ASP A 152 -23.89 3.45 -17.09
C ASP A 152 -22.95 4.20 -16.10
N PRO A 153 -21.64 4.30 -16.39
CA PRO A 153 -20.69 5.09 -15.61
C PRO A 153 -21.14 6.54 -15.37
N LYS A 154 -21.86 7.14 -16.33
CA LYS A 154 -22.29 8.55 -16.27
C LYS A 154 -23.31 8.84 -15.17
N THR A 155 -23.95 7.81 -14.62
CA THR A 155 -24.93 7.93 -13.52
C THR A 155 -24.35 8.65 -12.30
N PHE A 156 -23.06 8.48 -12.04
CA PHE A 156 -22.41 9.02 -10.86
C PHE A 156 -21.95 10.47 -11.02
N ARG A 157 -21.88 11.03 -12.24
CA ARG A 157 -21.28 12.36 -12.51
C ARG A 157 -21.90 13.50 -11.68
N LYS A 158 -23.16 13.34 -11.23
CA LYS A 158 -23.81 14.26 -10.28
C LYS A 158 -23.06 14.44 -8.95
N TYR A 159 -22.24 13.47 -8.55
CA TYR A 159 -21.44 13.48 -7.33
C TYR A 159 -20.00 14.00 -7.54
N GLN A 160 -19.67 14.56 -8.71
CA GLN A 160 -18.32 15.06 -9.02
C GLN A 160 -17.77 16.05 -7.97
N PHE A 161 -18.61 16.96 -7.46
CA PHE A 161 -18.20 17.94 -6.45
C PHE A 161 -17.85 17.27 -5.12
N LEU A 162 -18.61 16.24 -4.73
CA LEU A 162 -18.31 15.46 -3.53
C LEU A 162 -17.01 14.67 -3.72
N TYR A 163 -16.78 14.11 -4.90
CA TYR A 163 -15.56 13.40 -5.21
C TYR A 163 -14.32 14.30 -5.13
N TRP A 164 -14.40 15.57 -5.57
CA TRP A 164 -13.29 16.52 -5.42
C TRP A 164 -12.89 16.78 -3.96
N THR A 165 -13.82 16.63 -3.02
CA THR A 165 -13.49 16.75 -1.58
C THR A 165 -12.69 15.57 -1.02
N LEU A 166 -12.61 14.44 -1.73
CA LEU A 166 -11.89 13.26 -1.24
C LEU A 166 -10.38 13.48 -1.16
N PHE A 167 -9.80 14.20 -2.11
CA PHE A 167 -8.36 14.50 -2.11
C PHE A 167 -7.91 15.35 -0.91
N PRO A 168 -8.53 16.52 -0.61
CA PRO A 168 -8.18 17.26 0.60
C PRO A 168 -8.54 16.49 1.87
N LEU A 169 -9.59 15.66 1.87
CA LEU A 169 -9.94 14.83 3.02
C LEU A 169 -8.90 13.73 3.29
N LEU A 170 -8.31 13.14 2.25
CA LEU A 170 -7.16 12.22 2.38
C LEU A 170 -5.96 12.94 3.01
N PHE A 171 -5.65 14.15 2.55
CA PHE A 171 -4.56 14.94 3.13
C PHE A 171 -4.83 15.30 4.60
N LEU A 172 -6.06 15.72 4.93
CA LEU A 172 -6.48 16.00 6.30
C LEU A 172 -6.42 14.77 7.20
N CYS A 173 -6.82 13.60 6.68
CA CYS A 173 -6.71 12.33 7.38
C CYS A 173 -5.26 12.02 7.75
N CYS A 174 -4.32 12.17 6.81
CA CYS A 174 -2.89 12.03 7.09
C CYS A 174 -2.36 13.08 8.08
N TYR A 175 -2.80 14.34 7.92
CA TYR A 175 -2.37 15.45 8.77
C TYR A 175 -2.92 15.36 10.21
N SER A 176 -4.06 14.69 10.42
CA SER A 176 -4.69 14.52 11.74
C SER A 176 -3.75 13.87 12.77
N GLY A 177 -2.81 13.03 12.33
CA GLY A 177 -1.79 12.40 13.19
C GLY A 177 -0.85 13.39 13.89
N THR A 178 -0.79 14.66 13.45
CA THR A 178 0.03 15.71 14.08
C THR A 178 -0.36 16.00 15.54
N ILE A 179 -1.57 15.63 15.96
CA ILE A 179 -2.03 15.75 17.35
C ILE A 179 -1.09 15.00 18.31
N PHE A 180 -0.54 13.86 17.89
CA PHE A 180 0.41 13.08 18.69
C PHE A 180 1.82 13.71 18.79
N TYR A 181 2.11 14.73 17.99
CA TYR A 181 3.37 15.47 18.00
C TYR A 181 3.22 16.88 18.63
N SER A 182 2.05 17.19 19.21
CA SER A 182 1.80 18.49 19.83
C SER A 182 2.49 18.58 21.20
N TYR A 183 3.10 19.74 21.49
CA TYR A 183 3.91 19.97 22.70
C TYR A 183 3.08 20.16 23.98
N SER A 184 1.77 20.33 23.89
CA SER A 184 0.96 20.92 24.97
C SER A 184 0.29 19.90 25.92
N ALA A 185 0.20 18.62 25.57
CA ALA A 185 -0.11 17.50 26.48
C ALA A 185 -0.14 16.18 25.70
N ALA A 186 0.18 15.06 26.35
CA ALA A 186 -0.07 13.73 25.79
C ALA A 186 -1.59 13.56 25.51
N PRO A 187 -2.00 13.04 24.34
CA PRO A 187 -3.41 12.83 24.05
C PRO A 187 -4.08 11.90 25.05
N SER A 188 -5.37 12.12 25.32
CA SER A 188 -6.11 11.27 26.25
C SER A 188 -6.25 9.84 25.71
N LEU A 189 -6.42 8.86 26.60
CA LEU A 189 -6.61 7.45 26.21
C LEU A 189 -7.73 7.28 25.17
N THR A 190 -8.83 8.02 25.30
CA THR A 190 -9.94 8.01 24.34
C THR A 190 -9.49 8.38 22.93
N VAL A 191 -8.60 9.37 22.79
CA VAL A 191 -8.04 9.76 21.49
C VAL A 191 -7.19 8.62 20.92
N HIS A 192 -6.33 8.00 21.74
CA HIS A 192 -5.54 6.83 21.31
C HIS A 192 -6.44 5.70 20.77
N LEU A 193 -7.53 5.39 21.48
CA LEU A 193 -8.46 4.33 21.08
C LEU A 193 -9.23 4.68 19.80
N LEU A 194 -9.69 5.92 19.65
CA LEU A 194 -10.38 6.38 18.45
C LEU A 194 -9.47 6.33 17.22
N TYR A 195 -8.21 6.75 17.36
CA TYR A 195 -7.23 6.67 16.27
C TYR A 195 -6.89 5.22 15.91
N ALA A 196 -6.67 4.36 16.91
CA ALA A 196 -6.43 2.93 16.70
C ALA A 196 -7.60 2.25 15.99
N ALA A 197 -8.85 2.64 16.32
CA ALA A 197 -10.06 2.10 15.73
C ALA A 197 -10.29 2.58 14.29
N PHE A 198 -10.20 3.90 14.06
CA PHE A 198 -10.79 4.53 12.88
C PHE A 198 -9.80 5.12 11.89
N LEU A 199 -8.55 5.41 12.26
CA LEU A 199 -7.62 6.06 11.33
C LEU A 199 -7.37 5.19 10.08
N LYS A 200 -6.92 3.94 10.28
CA LYS A 200 -6.62 3.02 9.17
C LYS A 200 -7.88 2.70 8.33
N PRO A 201 -9.04 2.35 8.92
CA PRO A 201 -10.26 2.11 8.13
C PRO A 201 -10.77 3.35 7.39
N THR A 202 -10.67 4.54 7.99
CA THR A 202 -11.10 5.79 7.34
C THR A 202 -10.20 6.09 6.15
N PHE A 203 -8.88 6.00 6.31
CA PHE A 203 -7.95 6.14 5.20
C PHE A 203 -8.23 5.13 4.08
N ALA A 204 -8.43 3.86 4.43
CA ALA A 204 -8.76 2.82 3.46
C ALA A 204 -10.10 3.08 2.73
N LEU A 205 -11.12 3.57 3.44
CA LEU A 205 -12.42 3.93 2.86
C LEU A 205 -12.28 5.09 1.87
N LEU A 206 -11.55 6.15 2.24
CA LEU A 206 -11.29 7.28 1.36
C LEU A 206 -10.55 6.85 0.09
N MET A 207 -9.54 5.99 0.23
CA MET A 207 -8.82 5.40 -0.91
C MET A 207 -9.74 4.52 -1.77
N CYS A 208 -10.62 3.73 -1.17
CA CYS A 208 -11.61 2.93 -1.90
C CYS A 208 -12.55 3.82 -2.72
N LEU A 209 -13.08 4.89 -2.14
CA LEU A 209 -13.94 5.85 -2.83
C LEU A 209 -13.19 6.58 -3.96
N PHE A 210 -11.93 6.92 -3.72
CA PHE A 210 -11.07 7.55 -4.73
C PHE A 210 -10.86 6.61 -5.93
N ILE A 211 -10.44 5.37 -5.68
CA ILE A 211 -10.29 4.34 -6.74
C ILE A 211 -11.62 4.13 -7.46
N ALA A 212 -12.73 4.11 -6.73
CA ALA A 212 -14.05 3.93 -7.31
C ALA A 212 -14.42 5.04 -8.31
N GLY A 213 -14.07 6.30 -8.02
CA GLY A 213 -14.31 7.39 -8.94
C GLY A 213 -13.42 7.39 -10.17
N VAL A 214 -12.18 6.94 -10.05
CA VAL A 214 -11.33 6.71 -11.23
C VAL A 214 -11.95 5.65 -12.14
N ILE A 215 -12.40 4.51 -11.60
CA ILE A 215 -13.00 3.41 -12.38
C ILE A 215 -14.33 3.83 -13.02
N THR A 216 -15.18 4.56 -12.30
CA THR A 216 -16.48 5.01 -12.81
C THR A 216 -16.41 6.26 -13.70
N GLN A 217 -15.20 6.80 -13.93
CA GLN A 217 -15.00 8.04 -14.70
C GLN A 217 -15.88 9.18 -14.17
N LEU A 218 -15.89 9.33 -12.84
CA LEU A 218 -16.75 10.25 -12.12
C LEU A 218 -16.50 11.72 -12.47
N GLU A 219 -15.25 12.04 -12.83
CA GLU A 219 -14.77 13.40 -13.03
C GLU A 219 -13.52 13.44 -13.94
N ASP A 220 -13.14 14.64 -14.37
CA ASP A 220 -12.11 14.89 -15.39
C ASP A 220 -10.91 15.75 -14.89
N LEU A 221 -10.85 16.13 -13.61
CA LEU A 221 -9.76 16.90 -12.98
C LEU A 221 -8.60 16.00 -12.52
N TYR A 222 -8.86 15.01 -11.67
CA TYR A 222 -7.81 14.11 -11.15
C TYR A 222 -7.54 12.96 -12.12
N ARG A 223 -8.59 12.41 -12.74
CA ARG A 223 -8.51 11.25 -13.63
C ARG A 223 -7.42 11.35 -14.71
N PRO A 224 -7.25 12.44 -15.49
CA PRO A 224 -6.23 12.49 -16.54
C PRO A 224 -4.81 12.37 -16.01
N ILE A 225 -4.57 12.84 -14.78
CA ILE A 225 -3.26 12.73 -14.13
C ILE A 225 -2.97 11.26 -13.84
N PHE A 226 -3.92 10.50 -13.29
CA PHE A 226 -3.70 9.09 -12.93
C PHE A 226 -3.71 8.13 -14.13
N GLU A 227 -4.43 8.47 -15.20
CA GLU A 227 -4.43 7.70 -16.45
C GLU A 227 -3.23 8.01 -17.36
N TRP A 228 -2.35 8.92 -16.95
CA TRP A 228 -1.22 9.35 -17.77
C TRP A 228 -0.26 8.18 -18.07
N PRO A 229 0.06 7.86 -19.34
CA PRO A 229 0.87 6.69 -19.68
C PRO A 229 2.28 6.67 -19.06
N VAL A 230 2.80 7.82 -18.65
CA VAL A 230 4.08 7.95 -17.93
C VAL A 230 4.11 7.07 -16.68
N TRP A 231 2.99 6.86 -15.99
CA TRP A 231 2.90 6.00 -14.81
C TRP A 231 3.14 4.52 -15.10
N THR A 232 3.13 4.09 -16.35
CA THR A 232 3.38 2.69 -16.75
C THR A 232 4.78 2.21 -16.33
N ILE A 233 5.78 3.09 -16.37
CA ILE A 233 7.16 2.74 -15.99
C ILE A 233 7.29 2.56 -14.48
N PRO A 234 7.01 3.57 -13.63
CA PRO A 234 7.16 3.42 -12.18
C PRO A 234 6.21 2.39 -11.60
N SER A 235 5.01 2.19 -12.17
CA SER A 235 4.10 1.13 -11.70
C SER A 235 4.70 -0.27 -11.87
N ARG A 236 5.44 -0.54 -12.95
CA ARG A 236 6.15 -1.82 -13.16
C ARG A 236 7.35 -1.98 -12.25
N LEU A 237 8.06 -0.89 -11.93
CA LEU A 237 9.24 -0.92 -11.07
C LEU A 237 8.93 -0.83 -9.58
N SER A 238 7.68 -0.50 -9.22
CA SER A 238 7.28 -0.20 -7.83
C SER A 238 7.59 -1.33 -6.86
N PHE A 239 7.36 -2.59 -7.24
CA PHE A 239 7.67 -3.75 -6.41
C PHE A 239 9.17 -3.90 -6.17
N SER A 240 9.97 -3.85 -7.25
CA SER A 240 11.44 -3.86 -7.17
C SER A 240 11.97 -2.70 -6.30
N ALA A 241 11.45 -1.49 -6.48
CA ALA A 241 11.83 -0.32 -5.67
C ALA A 241 11.48 -0.52 -4.19
N TYR A 242 10.30 -1.08 -3.92
CA TYR A 242 9.87 -1.43 -2.57
C TYR A 242 10.75 -2.51 -1.91
N LEU A 243 11.30 -3.47 -2.64
CA LEU A 243 12.24 -4.43 -2.03
C LEU A 243 13.59 -3.80 -1.69
N LEU A 244 14.08 -2.87 -2.51
CA LEU A 244 15.43 -2.33 -2.38
C LEU A 244 15.51 -1.10 -1.47
N HIS A 245 14.42 -0.34 -1.28
CA HIS A 245 14.49 0.96 -0.62
C HIS A 245 15.02 0.90 0.82
N PHE A 246 14.66 -0.10 1.62
CA PHE A 246 15.19 -0.21 2.99
C PHE A 246 16.67 -0.58 3.03
N ALA A 247 17.15 -1.40 2.10
CA ALA A 247 18.57 -1.69 1.98
C ALA A 247 19.34 -0.40 1.64
N LEU A 248 18.81 0.42 0.74
CA LEU A 248 19.40 1.73 0.43
C LEU A 248 19.37 2.65 1.66
N ILE A 249 18.23 2.80 2.34
CA ILE A 249 18.10 3.60 3.57
C ILE A 249 19.15 3.19 4.59
N ARG A 250 19.28 1.88 4.88
CA ARG A 250 20.29 1.35 5.81
C ARG A 250 21.71 1.66 5.39
N ASN A 251 22.04 1.46 4.11
CA ASN A 251 23.39 1.77 3.61
C ASN A 251 23.69 3.27 3.72
N PHE A 252 22.74 4.14 3.39
CA PHE A 252 22.91 5.59 3.54
C PHE A 252 23.07 6.01 5.00
N LEU A 253 22.33 5.39 5.93
CA LEU A 253 22.48 5.62 7.37
C LEU A 253 23.81 5.10 7.91
N GLY A 254 24.25 3.90 7.50
CA GLY A 254 25.52 3.32 7.92
C GLY A 254 26.74 4.11 7.42
N MET A 255 26.67 4.69 6.22
CA MET A 255 27.71 5.57 5.70
C MET A 255 27.75 6.95 6.37
N GLN A 256 26.76 7.28 7.21
CA GLN A 256 26.65 8.61 7.79
C GLN A 256 27.49 8.73 9.06
N THR A 257 28.46 9.65 9.03
CA THR A 257 29.42 9.87 10.13
C THR A 257 29.11 11.11 10.96
N THR A 258 28.08 11.88 10.60
CA THR A 258 27.70 13.11 11.32
C THR A 258 26.19 13.21 11.51
N PRO A 259 25.72 13.68 12.69
CA PRO A 259 24.31 13.90 12.93
C PRO A 259 23.79 15.06 12.07
N TYR A 260 22.59 14.90 11.52
CA TYR A 260 21.96 15.91 10.68
C TYR A 260 20.82 16.61 11.41
N ARG A 261 20.59 17.89 11.09
CA ARG A 261 19.41 18.60 11.57
C ARG A 261 18.17 18.12 10.81
N GLY A 262 17.17 17.65 11.54
CA GLY A 262 15.87 17.22 11.00
C GLY A 262 14.98 18.38 10.55
N THR A 263 15.45 19.25 9.65
CA THR A 263 14.60 20.27 9.04
C THR A 263 13.77 19.68 7.90
N ALA A 264 12.59 20.26 7.65
CA ALA A 264 11.70 19.79 6.58
C ALA A 264 12.38 19.77 5.21
N MET A 265 13.22 20.78 4.92
CA MET A 265 13.95 20.85 3.65
C MET A 265 14.94 19.69 3.50
N VAL A 266 15.71 19.38 4.54
CA VAL A 266 16.67 18.26 4.51
C VAL A 266 15.93 16.94 4.32
N LEU A 267 14.81 16.75 5.02
CA LEU A 267 14.00 15.53 4.90
C LEU A 267 13.44 15.36 3.47
N VAL A 268 12.92 16.43 2.86
CA VAL A 268 12.41 16.39 1.49
C VAL A 268 13.52 16.10 0.49
N THR A 269 14.66 16.78 0.58
CA THR A 269 15.78 16.58 -0.35
C THR A 269 16.36 15.16 -0.23
N ARG A 270 16.53 14.65 0.99
CA ARG A 270 17.04 13.29 1.24
C ARG A 270 16.03 12.22 0.81
N GLY A 271 14.75 12.42 1.11
CA GLY A 271 13.68 11.53 0.66
C GLY A 271 13.63 11.44 -0.87
N ALA A 272 13.70 12.57 -1.57
CA ALA A 272 13.77 12.60 -3.03
C ALA A 272 14.99 11.84 -3.58
N MET A 273 16.17 12.05 -2.97
CA MET A 273 17.39 11.33 -3.33
C MET A 273 17.21 9.81 -3.20
N LEU A 274 16.70 9.34 -2.05
CA LEU A 274 16.46 7.92 -1.79
C LEU A 274 15.44 7.32 -2.76
N ILE A 275 14.36 8.02 -3.06
CA ILE A 275 13.34 7.57 -4.02
C ILE A 275 13.95 7.41 -5.41
N ILE A 276 14.69 8.42 -5.89
CA ILE A 276 15.35 8.38 -7.20
C ILE A 276 16.34 7.22 -7.26
N SER A 277 17.20 7.08 -6.26
CA SER A 277 18.15 5.97 -6.17
C SER A 277 17.44 4.60 -6.15
N ALA A 278 16.34 4.47 -5.41
CA ALA A 278 15.56 3.23 -5.34
C ALA A 278 14.98 2.85 -6.71
N PHE A 279 14.43 3.81 -7.47
CA PHE A 279 13.92 3.53 -8.82
C PHE A 279 15.01 3.20 -9.84
N ILE A 280 16.20 3.81 -9.71
CA ILE A 280 17.37 3.46 -10.55
C ILE A 280 17.80 2.03 -10.26
N CYS A 281 17.99 1.65 -8.99
CA CYS A 281 18.34 0.29 -8.62
C CYS A 281 17.24 -0.72 -9.01
N ALA A 282 15.97 -0.35 -8.85
CA ALA A 282 14.83 -1.15 -9.25
C ALA A 282 14.80 -1.46 -10.74
N PHE A 283 15.19 -0.51 -11.59
CA PHE A 283 15.29 -0.73 -13.03
C PHE A 283 16.26 -1.86 -13.37
N PHE A 284 17.46 -1.84 -12.80
CA PHE A 284 18.45 -2.90 -13.02
C PHE A 284 17.99 -4.24 -12.43
N PHE A 285 17.45 -4.22 -11.21
CA PHE A 285 16.93 -5.43 -10.56
C PHE A 285 15.78 -6.06 -11.36
N TRP A 286 14.89 -5.24 -11.90
CA TRP A 286 13.77 -5.69 -12.72
C TRP A 286 14.24 -6.38 -14.01
N ILE A 287 15.24 -5.83 -14.70
CA ILE A 287 15.79 -6.43 -15.94
C ILE A 287 16.53 -7.73 -15.64
N LEU A 288 17.36 -7.76 -14.60
CA LEU A 288 18.28 -8.85 -14.32
C LEU A 288 17.63 -10.01 -13.55
N VAL A 289 16.64 -9.72 -12.71
CA VAL A 289 16.03 -10.68 -11.79
C VAL A 289 14.54 -10.80 -12.08
N GLU A 290 13.75 -9.77 -11.81
CA GLU A 290 12.29 -9.89 -11.78
C GLU A 290 11.70 -10.37 -13.11
N ASN A 291 12.10 -9.76 -14.23
CA ASN A 291 11.56 -10.08 -15.55
C ASN A 291 11.96 -11.49 -16.05
N PRO A 292 13.24 -11.93 -15.96
CA PRO A 292 13.62 -13.31 -16.24
C PRO A 292 12.84 -14.34 -15.42
N PHE A 293 12.76 -14.16 -14.10
CA PHE A 293 12.04 -15.08 -13.22
C PHE A 293 10.54 -15.13 -13.55
N ARG A 294 9.93 -13.97 -13.82
CA ARG A 294 8.53 -13.89 -14.25
C ARG A 294 8.26 -14.67 -15.52
N ASN A 295 9.17 -14.60 -16.50
CA ASN A 295 9.03 -15.34 -17.76
C ASN A 295 9.17 -16.85 -17.52
N VAL A 296 10.15 -17.29 -16.72
CA VAL A 296 10.30 -18.72 -16.37
C VAL A 296 9.04 -19.26 -15.69
N ILE A 297 8.52 -18.56 -14.67
CA ILE A 297 7.31 -18.96 -13.96
C ILE A 297 6.11 -19.03 -14.91
N ARG A 298 5.99 -18.06 -15.82
CA ARG A 298 4.91 -18.05 -16.82
C ARG A 298 4.98 -19.28 -17.71
N GLU A 299 6.14 -19.63 -18.25
CA GLU A 299 6.27 -20.78 -19.15
C GLU A 299 6.08 -22.11 -18.41
N TRP A 300 6.48 -22.21 -17.14
CA TRP A 300 6.38 -23.45 -16.37
C TRP A 300 4.98 -23.71 -15.79
N PHE A 301 4.30 -22.67 -15.31
CA PHE A 301 3.04 -22.82 -14.57
C PHE A 301 1.79 -22.41 -15.36
N ILE A 302 1.91 -21.62 -16.43
CA ILE A 302 0.76 -21.19 -17.24
C ILE A 302 0.71 -22.02 -18.53
N THR A 303 -0.23 -22.96 -18.57
CA THR A 303 -0.49 -23.80 -19.75
C THR A 303 -0.84 -22.93 -20.97
N PRO A 304 -0.36 -23.26 -22.19
CA PRO A 304 -0.60 -22.48 -23.41
C PRO A 304 -2.09 -22.24 -23.76
N GLU A 305 -3.02 -23.04 -23.21
CA GLU A 305 -4.46 -22.84 -23.38
C GLU A 305 -5.00 -21.58 -22.68
N VAL A 306 -4.48 -21.24 -21.50
CA VAL A 306 -4.88 -20.02 -20.76
C VAL A 306 -4.38 -18.77 -21.49
N ILE A 307 -3.19 -18.85 -22.10
CA ILE A 307 -2.60 -17.79 -22.91
C ILE A 307 -3.46 -17.55 -24.17
N LYS A 308 -3.85 -18.60 -24.91
CA LYS A 308 -4.74 -18.48 -26.07
C LYS A 308 -6.08 -17.83 -25.72
N LYS A 309 -6.68 -18.18 -24.58
CA LYS A 309 -7.96 -17.62 -24.14
C LYS A 309 -7.86 -16.13 -23.81
N LYS A 310 -6.77 -15.70 -23.16
CA LYS A 310 -6.52 -14.31 -22.79
C LYS A 310 -6.22 -13.42 -24.01
N THR A 311 -5.47 -13.94 -24.98
CA THR A 311 -5.21 -13.23 -26.26
C THR A 311 -6.52 -13.03 -27.03
N LYS A 312 -7.39 -14.03 -27.10
CA LYS A 312 -8.68 -13.92 -27.79
C LYS A 312 -9.60 -12.85 -27.17
N LEU A 313 -9.72 -12.85 -25.84
CA LEU A 313 -10.47 -11.83 -25.08
C LEU A 313 -9.97 -10.39 -25.30
N ASN A 314 -8.65 -10.17 -25.31
CA ASN A 314 -8.10 -8.84 -25.59
C ASN A 314 -8.30 -8.41 -27.06
N THR A 315 -8.31 -9.35 -28.00
CA THR A 315 -8.52 -9.04 -29.42
C THR A 315 -9.98 -8.63 -29.66
N ASP A 316 -10.92 -9.32 -29.03
CA ASP A 316 -12.35 -9.02 -29.09
C ASP A 316 -12.66 -7.65 -28.45
N SER A 317 -12.12 -7.36 -27.26
CA SER A 317 -12.32 -6.06 -26.59
C SER A 317 -11.73 -4.88 -27.37
N THR A 318 -10.55 -5.06 -27.98
CA THR A 318 -9.93 -4.03 -28.82
C THR A 318 -10.74 -3.80 -30.10
N SER A 319 -11.33 -4.85 -30.66
CA SER A 319 -12.20 -4.75 -31.84
C SER A 319 -13.52 -4.02 -31.55
N GLU A 320 -14.07 -4.16 -30.34
CA GLU A 320 -15.26 -3.42 -29.90
C GLU A 320 -14.98 -1.94 -29.70
N VAL A 321 -13.86 -1.59 -29.04
CA VAL A 321 -13.42 -0.20 -28.87
C VAL A 321 -13.15 0.49 -30.22
N ILE A 322 -12.57 -0.22 -31.19
CA ILE A 322 -12.36 0.31 -32.55
C ILE A 322 -13.70 0.51 -33.30
N LYS A 323 -14.67 -0.39 -33.12
CA LYS A 323 -16.02 -0.24 -33.70
C LYS A 323 -16.76 0.94 -33.09
N GLU A 324 -16.63 1.14 -31.78
CA GLU A 324 -17.28 2.25 -31.06
C GLU A 324 -16.68 3.60 -31.46
N ASN A 325 -15.35 3.70 -31.57
CA ASN A 325 -14.65 4.89 -32.08
C ASN A 325 -14.99 5.19 -33.55
N LYS A 326 -15.15 4.18 -34.43
CA LYS A 326 -15.63 4.40 -35.80
C LYS A 326 -17.08 4.89 -35.85
N LYS A 327 -17.93 4.47 -34.91
CA LYS A 327 -19.33 4.90 -34.81
C LYS A 327 -19.45 6.35 -34.35
N LEU A 328 -18.56 6.78 -33.45
CA LEU A 328 -18.43 8.16 -32.99
C LEU A 328 -17.90 9.09 -34.10
N ASN A 329 -16.88 8.65 -34.84
CA ASN A 329 -16.32 9.45 -35.95
C ASN A 329 -17.27 9.51 -37.17
N GLY A 330 -17.99 8.42 -37.48
CA GLY A 330 -19.00 8.42 -38.55
C GLY A 330 -20.27 9.22 -38.25
N PHE A 331 -20.49 9.61 -36.98
CA PHE A 331 -21.55 10.56 -36.61
C PHE A 331 -21.12 12.02 -36.76
N SER A 332 -19.81 12.29 -36.82
CA SER A 332 -19.25 13.63 -37.07
C SER A 332 -19.29 14.01 -38.55
N GLU A 333 -19.06 13.06 -39.47
CA GLU A 333 -19.05 13.33 -40.92
C GLU A 333 -20.44 13.54 -41.53
N LYS A 334 -21.53 13.16 -40.86
CA LYS A 334 -22.90 13.33 -41.39
C LYS A 334 -23.56 14.68 -41.08
N LYS A 335 -22.83 15.64 -40.48
CA LYS A 335 -23.37 16.97 -40.17
C LYS A 335 -22.82 18.13 -41.02
N GLU A 336 -21.91 17.88 -41.95
CA GLU A 336 -21.38 18.95 -42.83
C GLU A 336 -21.89 18.94 -44.28
N ASP A 337 -22.61 17.90 -44.73
CA ASP A 337 -23.21 17.86 -46.06
C ASP A 337 -24.74 17.78 -45.99
N GLY A 338 -25.43 18.93 -45.96
CA GLY A 338 -26.89 18.95 -45.96
C GLY A 338 -27.58 20.29 -45.79
N LYS A 339 -27.43 21.17 -46.79
CA LYS A 339 -28.21 22.39 -47.09
C LYS A 339 -28.07 23.63 -46.21
#